data_AF-A0AAD4UCJ7-F1
#
_entry.id   AF-A0AAD4UCJ7-F1
#
_cell.length_a   1.000
_cell.length_b   1.000
_cell.length_c   1.000
_cell.angle_alpha   90.00
_cell.angle_beta   90.00
_cell.angle_gamma   90.00
#
_symmetry.space_group_name_H-M   'P 1'
#
loop_
_entity.id
_entity.type
_entity.pdbx_description
1 polymer ?
#
loop_
_entity_poly.entity_id
_entity_poly.type
_entity_poly.pdbx_seq_one_letter_code
_entity_poly.pdbx_strand_id
1 'polypeptide(L)'
;MLGNRSLGLKLKISYSSWKFLFQTIFAEHISNECKRSFYKNWHKSKKAFTKYCKKWQDVDGKKQLERDFSSKKKYFQVIHVIALTQMLLLPLCQKKAHLMEIQVNGGTVAEKLDWACERLEQQVPVNQLLSQDEMTEVIGVTKGKDYKGVTSHWHTRKLPHKIQ
;
A
#
# COMPACT_ATOMS: atom_id res chain seq x y z
N MET A 1 -23.83 -17.15 9.31
CA MET A 1 -22.51 -17.19 9.99
C MET A 1 -21.45 -16.61 9.06
N LEU A 2 -21.25 -15.30 9.09
CA LEU A 2 -20.18 -14.64 8.33
C LEU A 2 -18.98 -14.53 9.28
N GLY A 3 -18.13 -15.56 9.25
CA GLY A 3 -16.90 -15.58 10.04
C GLY A 3 -16.02 -14.38 9.70
N ASN A 4 -15.42 -13.81 10.76
CA ASN A 4 -14.42 -12.75 10.74
C ASN A 4 -13.39 -12.98 9.63
N ARG A 5 -13.58 -12.34 8.47
CA ARG A 5 -12.57 -12.26 7.42
C ARG A 5 -11.79 -10.97 7.63
N SER A 6 -10.85 -11.01 8.56
CA SER A 6 -9.92 -9.91 8.80
C SER A 6 -9.06 -9.69 7.54
N LEU A 7 -9.23 -8.54 6.91
CA LEU A 7 -8.36 -8.08 5.82
C LEU A 7 -6.92 -8.05 6.32
N GLY A 8 -6.05 -8.77 5.61
CA GLY A 8 -4.67 -8.89 6.02
C GLY A 8 -3.74 -7.91 5.34
N LEU A 9 -3.27 -6.92 6.09
CA LEU A 9 -2.25 -5.99 5.63
C LEU A 9 -0.88 -6.62 5.84
N LYS A 10 -0.20 -7.02 4.75
CA LYS A 10 1.23 -7.35 4.85
C LYS A 10 2.04 -6.05 4.83
N LEU A 11 2.73 -5.75 5.92
CA LEU A 11 3.52 -4.54 6.11
C LEU A 11 4.90 -4.66 5.42
N LYS A 12 5.37 -3.56 4.82
CA LYS A 12 6.73 -3.37 4.26
C LYS A 12 7.16 -1.93 4.48
N ILE A 13 8.43 -1.58 4.68
CA ILE A 13 8.81 -0.23 5.16
C ILE A 13 9.33 0.67 4.00
N SER A 14 8.76 1.86 3.81
CA SER A 14 9.17 2.90 2.81
C SER A 14 9.28 4.27 3.48
N TYR A 15 10.00 5.28 2.99
CA TYR A 15 10.14 6.55 3.74
C TYR A 15 10.08 7.75 2.80
N SER A 16 9.62 8.90 3.30
CA SER A 16 9.75 10.19 2.62
C SER A 16 9.96 11.32 3.64
N SER A 17 10.94 12.18 3.38
CA SER A 17 11.13 13.48 4.06
C SER A 17 11.50 14.46 2.96
N TRP A 18 10.51 15.22 2.50
CA TRP A 18 10.53 16.14 1.34
C TRP A 18 10.77 15.49 -0.05
N LYS A 19 9.67 14.99 -0.66
CA LYS A 19 9.45 14.62 -2.08
C LYS A 19 10.55 13.87 -2.89
N PHE A 20 11.49 13.19 -2.23
CA PHE A 20 12.31 12.16 -2.88
C PHE A 20 12.35 10.90 -2.02
N LEU A 21 11.96 9.77 -2.61
CA LEU A 21 12.09 8.44 -2.02
C LEU A 21 13.58 8.04 -2.03
N PHE A 22 14.27 8.29 -0.92
CA PHE A 22 15.71 8.02 -0.83
C PHE A 22 16.03 6.53 -0.75
N GLN A 23 15.25 5.74 -0.01
CA GLN A 23 15.55 4.32 0.18
C GLN A 23 14.35 3.47 0.63
N THR A 24 13.99 2.47 -0.18
CA THR A 24 12.93 1.48 0.14
C THR A 24 13.57 0.14 0.48
N ILE A 25 13.14 -0.46 1.59
CA ILE A 25 13.59 -1.79 1.99
C ILE A 25 12.40 -2.75 1.86
N PHE A 26 12.59 -3.85 1.15
CA PHE A 26 11.57 -4.88 0.99
C PHE A 26 11.86 -6.08 1.90
N ALA A 27 10.80 -6.78 2.30
CA ALA A 27 10.91 -8.06 2.97
C ALA A 27 11.57 -9.12 2.08
N GLU A 28 12.09 -10.18 2.70
CA GLU A 28 12.70 -11.31 2.03
C GLU A 28 11.66 -12.07 1.19
N HIS A 29 10.51 -12.39 1.78
CA HIS A 29 9.45 -13.14 1.11
C HIS A 29 8.33 -12.22 0.62
N ILE A 30 8.33 -11.98 -0.68
CA ILE A 30 7.28 -11.20 -1.34
C ILE A 30 6.27 -12.13 -2.04
N SER A 31 5.00 -11.98 -1.66
CA SER A 31 3.89 -12.75 -2.25
C SER A 31 3.73 -12.50 -3.75
N ASN A 32 3.22 -13.51 -4.46
CA ASN A 32 2.93 -13.40 -5.89
C ASN A 32 1.86 -12.33 -6.20
N GLU A 33 0.93 -12.08 -5.27
CA GLU A 33 -0.08 -11.03 -5.39
C GLU A 33 0.55 -9.63 -5.47
N CYS A 34 1.59 -9.38 -4.66
CA CYS A 34 2.37 -8.16 -4.72
C CYS A 34 3.18 -8.07 -6.02
N LYS A 35 3.83 -9.16 -6.43
CA LYS A 35 4.62 -9.19 -7.68
C LYS A 35 3.77 -8.92 -8.92
N ARG A 36 2.50 -9.35 -8.93
CA ARG A 36 1.52 -9.03 -9.99
C ARG A 36 1.34 -7.54 -10.20
N SER A 37 1.52 -6.71 -9.17
CA SER A 37 1.29 -5.26 -9.29
C SER A 37 2.32 -4.54 -10.15
N PHE A 38 3.51 -5.13 -10.30
CA PHE A 38 4.62 -4.59 -11.09
C PHE A 38 4.59 -4.99 -12.57
N TYR A 39 3.60 -5.80 -12.98
CA TYR A 39 3.45 -6.23 -14.37
C TYR A 39 2.05 -5.97 -14.88
N LYS A 40 1.96 -5.38 -16.08
CA LYS A 40 0.69 -5.32 -16.82
C LYS A 40 0.28 -6.71 -17.31
N ASN A 41 1.24 -7.51 -17.77
CA ASN A 41 1.02 -8.89 -18.20
C ASN A 41 1.82 -9.89 -17.34
N TRP A 42 1.20 -10.33 -16.24
CA TRP A 42 1.80 -11.26 -15.29
C TRP A 42 2.10 -12.65 -15.89
N HIS A 43 1.30 -13.11 -16.86
CA HIS A 43 1.47 -14.45 -17.40
C HIS A 43 2.80 -14.58 -18.17
N LYS A 44 3.19 -13.53 -18.91
CA LYS A 44 4.39 -13.51 -19.74
C LYS A 44 5.67 -13.15 -18.99
N SER A 45 5.59 -12.53 -17.82
CA SER A 45 6.78 -12.01 -17.12
C SER A 45 6.62 -12.08 -15.61
N LYS A 46 7.51 -12.83 -14.96
CA LYS A 46 7.47 -13.11 -13.50
C LYS A 46 8.86 -13.03 -12.84
N LYS A 47 9.61 -11.95 -13.10
CA LYS A 47 11.00 -11.79 -12.62
C LYS A 47 11.17 -10.78 -11.48
N ALA A 48 10.08 -10.13 -11.04
CA ALA A 48 10.14 -9.08 -10.03
C ALA A 48 10.69 -9.60 -8.69
N PHE A 49 11.56 -8.80 -8.08
CA PHE A 49 12.22 -9.04 -6.79
C PHE A 49 13.14 -10.26 -6.71
N THR A 50 13.35 -11.01 -7.80
CA THR A 50 14.21 -12.21 -7.78
C THR A 50 15.65 -11.91 -7.30
N LYS A 51 16.26 -10.83 -7.80
CA LYS A 51 17.59 -10.37 -7.34
C LYS A 51 17.56 -9.83 -5.91
N TYR A 52 16.49 -9.13 -5.53
CA TYR A 52 16.37 -8.51 -4.21
C TYR A 52 16.19 -9.56 -3.11
N CYS A 53 15.41 -10.62 -3.35
CA CYS A 53 15.25 -11.72 -2.40
C CYS A 53 16.59 -12.43 -2.14
N LYS A 54 17.45 -12.56 -3.17
CA LYS A 54 18.80 -13.14 -3.02
C LYS A 54 19.71 -12.30 -2.11
N LYS A 55 19.55 -10.97 -2.10
CA LYS A 55 20.33 -10.09 -1.20
C LYS A 55 20.13 -10.41 0.28
N TRP A 56 18.95 -10.92 0.66
CA TRP A 56 18.69 -11.34 2.04
C TRP A 56 19.41 -12.65 2.40
N GLN A 57 19.81 -13.44 1.41
CA GLN A 57 20.54 -14.70 1.61
C GLN A 57 22.05 -14.48 1.64
N ASP A 58 22.56 -13.56 0.80
CA ASP A 58 23.98 -13.26 0.69
C ASP A 58 24.51 -12.48 1.91
N VAL A 59 25.71 -12.84 2.40
CA VAL A 59 26.34 -12.18 3.56
C VAL A 59 26.61 -10.69 3.31
N ASP A 60 27.07 -10.35 2.10
CA ASP A 60 27.32 -8.95 1.72
C ASP A 60 26.02 -8.16 1.53
N GLY A 61 24.95 -8.82 1.09
CA GLY A 61 23.63 -8.23 0.96
C GLY A 61 23.01 -7.89 2.32
N LYS A 62 23.17 -8.77 3.31
CA LYS A 62 22.78 -8.49 4.71
C LYS A 62 23.52 -7.29 5.29
N LYS A 63 24.84 -7.20 5.08
CA LYS A 63 25.63 -6.01 5.49
C LYS A 63 25.14 -4.73 4.83
N GLN A 64 24.74 -4.79 3.55
CA GLN A 64 24.16 -3.63 2.87
C GLN A 64 22.82 -3.23 3.50
N LEU A 65 21.94 -4.19 3.80
CA LEU A 65 20.65 -3.93 4.46
C LEU A 65 20.84 -3.33 5.86
N GLU A 66 21.78 -3.82 6.66
CA GLU A 66 22.08 -3.27 7.99
C GLU A 66 22.57 -1.81 7.92
N ARG A 67 23.38 -1.47 6.92
CA ARG A 67 23.79 -0.08 6.65
C ARG A 67 22.59 0.78 6.26
N ASP A 68 21.69 0.24 5.46
CA ASP A 68 20.47 0.93 5.02
C ASP A 68 19.55 1.20 6.22
N PHE A 69 19.39 0.24 7.13
CA PHE A 69 18.65 0.41 8.38
C PHE A 69 19.31 1.43 9.31
N SER A 70 20.63 1.38 9.46
CA SER A 70 21.38 2.33 10.30
C SER A 70 21.29 3.77 9.76
N SER A 71 21.42 3.92 8.43
CA SER A 71 21.23 5.19 7.74
C SER A 71 19.80 5.69 7.93
N LYS A 72 18.81 4.77 7.89
CA LYS A 72 17.41 5.09 8.15
C LYS A 72 17.16 5.63 9.55
N LYS A 73 17.72 4.99 10.58
CA LYS A 73 17.59 5.44 11.96
C LYS A 73 18.19 6.83 12.18
N LYS A 74 19.29 7.16 11.51
CA LYS A 74 20.04 8.41 11.75
C LYS A 74 19.45 9.63 11.03
N TYR A 75 19.05 9.49 9.77
CA TYR A 75 18.76 10.66 8.92
C TYR A 75 17.27 10.92 8.68
N PHE A 76 16.42 9.92 8.86
CA PHE A 76 15.02 10.04 8.42
C PHE A 76 14.14 10.53 9.55
N GLN A 77 13.20 11.41 9.24
CA GLN A 77 12.24 11.93 10.22
C GLN A 77 10.90 11.18 10.15
N VAL A 78 10.47 10.81 8.95
CA VAL A 78 9.14 10.23 8.70
C VAL A 78 9.25 8.88 8.01
N ILE A 79 8.57 7.91 8.61
CA ILE A 79 8.57 6.51 8.22
C ILE A 79 7.23 6.19 7.61
N HIS A 80 7.25 5.60 6.42
CA HIS A 80 6.09 5.02 5.78
C HIS A 80 6.22 3.49 5.74
N VAL A 81 5.12 2.84 5.47
CA VAL A 81 5.06 1.39 5.31
C VAL A 81 4.22 1.15 4.07
N ILE A 82 4.83 0.57 3.05
CA ILE A 82 4.14 -0.06 1.93
C ILE A 82 3.35 -1.26 2.46
N ALA A 83 2.05 -1.09 2.60
CA ALA A 83 1.12 -2.17 2.89
C ALA A 83 0.53 -2.75 1.60
N LEU A 84 0.13 -4.02 1.69
CA LEU A 84 -0.49 -4.80 0.63
C LEU A 84 -1.83 -5.34 1.08
N THR A 85 -2.86 -5.22 0.23
CA THR A 85 -4.12 -5.93 0.44
C THR A 85 -4.07 -7.37 -0.07
N GLN A 86 -4.72 -8.29 0.65
CA GLN A 86 -4.88 -9.69 0.26
C GLN A 86 -6.14 -9.86 -0.59
N MET A 87 -6.01 -9.69 -1.90
CA MET A 87 -7.16 -9.69 -2.82
C MET A 87 -7.69 -11.10 -3.10
N LEU A 88 -6.86 -12.14 -2.98
CA LEU A 88 -7.28 -13.53 -3.21
C LEU A 88 -8.28 -14.06 -2.19
N LEU A 89 -8.35 -13.45 -1.01
CA LEU A 89 -9.33 -13.82 0.02
C LEU A 89 -10.74 -13.31 -0.29
N LEU A 90 -10.85 -12.31 -1.18
CA LEU A 90 -12.11 -11.74 -1.59
C LEU A 90 -12.68 -12.53 -2.77
N PRO A 91 -14.02 -12.69 -2.86
CA PRO A 91 -14.68 -13.35 -3.98
C PRO A 91 -14.74 -12.43 -5.21
N LEU A 92 -13.60 -11.87 -5.61
CA LEU A 92 -13.45 -10.98 -6.77
C LEU A 92 -12.50 -11.61 -7.78
N CYS A 93 -12.72 -11.34 -9.08
CA CYS A 93 -11.84 -11.84 -10.14
C CYS A 93 -10.42 -11.23 -10.10
N GLN A 94 -10.23 -10.11 -9.41
CA GLN A 94 -8.97 -9.41 -9.35
C GLN A 94 -7.97 -10.11 -8.43
N LYS A 95 -6.84 -10.57 -9.00
CA LYS A 95 -5.74 -11.25 -8.29
C LYS A 95 -4.54 -10.33 -7.97
N LYS A 96 -4.62 -9.07 -8.36
CA LYS A 96 -3.55 -8.06 -8.17
C LYS A 96 -3.78 -7.35 -6.84
N ALA A 97 -2.78 -7.38 -5.95
CA ALA A 97 -2.84 -6.67 -4.68
C ALA A 97 -2.77 -5.15 -4.88
N HIS A 98 -3.52 -4.40 -4.07
CA HIS A 98 -3.35 -2.95 -3.99
C HIS A 98 -2.16 -2.65 -3.08
N LEU A 99 -1.24 -1.83 -3.58
CA LEU A 99 -0.07 -1.32 -2.86
C LEU A 99 -0.42 0.09 -2.36
N MET A 100 -0.21 0.34 -1.07
CA MET A 100 -0.47 1.63 -0.45
C MET A 100 0.69 1.97 0.49
N GLU A 101 1.09 3.23 0.54
CA GLU A 101 2.05 3.71 1.55
C GLU A 101 1.27 4.31 2.72
N ILE A 102 1.58 3.86 3.94
CA ILE A 102 0.93 4.27 5.17
C ILE A 102 2.00 4.84 6.09
N GLN A 103 1.85 6.08 6.54
CA GLN A 103 2.79 6.67 7.50
C GLN A 103 2.67 6.00 8.87
N VAL A 104 3.80 5.68 9.50
CA VAL A 104 3.85 5.22 10.89
C VAL A 104 3.99 6.44 11.81
N ASN A 105 3.00 6.60 12.67
CA ASN A 105 2.89 7.70 13.62
C ASN A 105 3.24 7.25 15.04
N GLY A 106 3.60 8.22 15.89
CA GLY A 106 3.98 8.00 17.30
C GLY A 106 5.43 7.56 17.50
N GLY A 107 5.97 7.77 18.71
CA GLY A 107 7.30 7.32 19.12
C GLY A 107 8.48 8.00 18.41
N THR A 108 9.68 7.52 18.70
CA THR A 108 10.92 7.95 18.04
C THR A 108 11.11 7.28 16.68
N VAL A 109 11.98 7.83 15.81
CA VAL A 109 12.26 7.24 14.49
C VAL A 109 12.83 5.82 14.61
N ALA A 110 13.67 5.57 15.60
CA ALA A 110 14.22 4.24 15.82
C ALA A 110 13.12 3.23 16.16
N GLU A 111 12.23 3.58 17.10
CA GLU A 111 11.08 2.74 17.49
C GLU A 111 10.15 2.45 16.32
N LYS A 112 9.83 3.46 15.51
CA LYS A 112 9.00 3.27 14.31
C LYS A 112 9.64 2.29 13.32
N LEU A 113 10.96 2.34 13.15
CA LEU A 113 11.70 1.46 12.24
C LEU A 113 11.72 0.03 12.78
N ASP A 114 11.99 -0.13 14.08
CA ASP A 114 12.02 -1.43 14.75
C ASP A 114 10.62 -2.07 14.73
N TRP A 115 9.57 -1.30 15.05
CA TRP A 115 8.17 -1.72 14.94
C TRP A 115 7.81 -2.22 13.54
N ALA A 116 8.28 -1.50 12.51
CA ALA A 116 8.00 -1.84 11.13
C ALA A 116 8.82 -3.05 10.65
N CYS A 117 10.00 -3.28 11.22
CA CYS A 117 10.86 -4.44 10.95
C CYS A 117 10.27 -5.74 11.53
N GLU A 118 9.80 -5.69 12.78
CA GLU A 118 9.16 -6.83 13.45
C GLU A 118 7.92 -7.35 12.70
N ARG A 119 7.19 -6.42 12.08
CA ARG A 119 5.93 -6.74 11.40
C ARG A 119 6.08 -6.99 9.90
N LEU A 120 7.32 -7.05 9.40
CA LEU A 120 7.55 -7.52 8.03
C LEU A 120 6.94 -8.91 7.85
N GLU A 121 6.25 -9.11 6.73
CA GLU A 121 5.58 -10.37 6.34
C GLU A 121 4.36 -10.77 7.18
N GLN A 122 4.18 -10.16 8.35
CA GLN A 122 3.03 -10.37 9.22
C GLN A 122 1.81 -9.62 8.70
N GLN A 123 0.63 -10.14 9.08
CA GLN A 123 -0.66 -9.57 8.76
C GLN A 123 -1.11 -8.62 9.88
N VAL A 124 -1.46 -7.38 9.52
CA VAL A 124 -2.13 -6.45 10.44
C VAL A 124 -3.63 -6.43 10.14
N PRO A 125 -4.48 -6.79 11.12
CA PRO A 125 -5.92 -6.64 11.01
C PRO A 125 -6.35 -5.18 11.17
N VAL A 126 -7.46 -4.80 10.53
CA VAL A 126 -8.01 -3.43 10.57
C VAL A 126 -8.37 -2.98 12.00
N ASN A 127 -8.81 -3.92 12.85
CA ASN A 127 -9.17 -3.64 14.25
C ASN A 127 -8.00 -3.14 15.11
N GLN A 128 -6.74 -3.33 14.67
CA GLN A 128 -5.58 -2.76 15.35
C GLN A 128 -5.28 -1.32 14.93
N LEU A 129 -5.81 -0.89 13.78
CA LEU A 129 -5.54 0.44 13.22
C LEU A 129 -6.64 1.44 13.54
N LEU A 130 -7.89 0.99 13.56
CA LEU A 130 -9.06 1.84 13.78
C LEU A 130 -9.82 1.37 15.01
N SER A 131 -10.20 2.33 15.86
CA SER A 131 -11.03 2.07 17.02
C SER A 131 -12.51 2.10 16.66
N GLN A 132 -13.35 1.43 17.45
CA GLN A 132 -14.80 1.57 17.31
C GLN A 132 -15.20 3.03 17.62
N ASP A 133 -16.12 3.57 16.82
CA ASP A 133 -16.66 4.94 16.93
C ASP A 133 -15.64 6.07 16.72
N GLU A 134 -14.51 5.76 16.06
CA GLU A 134 -13.53 6.76 15.65
C GLU A 134 -13.98 7.50 14.38
N MET A 135 -13.78 8.82 14.34
CA MET A 135 -14.06 9.64 13.16
C MET A 135 -12.99 9.41 12.08
N THR A 136 -13.35 8.71 11.02
CA THR A 136 -12.43 8.37 9.92
C THR A 136 -12.80 9.06 8.62
N GLU A 137 -11.79 9.48 7.86
CA GLU A 137 -11.97 9.96 6.49
C GLU A 137 -11.94 8.80 5.47
N VAL A 138 -12.82 8.86 4.47
CA VAL A 138 -12.87 7.86 3.38
C VAL A 138 -12.44 8.52 2.08
N ILE A 139 -11.29 8.08 1.56
CA ILE A 139 -10.76 8.54 0.27
C ILE A 139 -11.02 7.46 -0.78
N GLY A 140 -11.62 7.84 -1.90
CA GLY A 140 -11.93 6.91 -2.98
C GLY A 140 -12.25 7.61 -4.29
N VAL A 141 -12.26 6.83 -5.37
CA VAL A 141 -12.68 7.30 -6.69
C VAL A 141 -14.17 7.02 -6.87
N THR A 142 -14.93 8.04 -7.22
CA THR A 142 -16.38 7.92 -7.48
C THR A 142 -16.65 7.11 -8.75
N LYS A 143 -17.85 6.51 -8.84
CA LYS A 143 -18.30 5.81 -10.05
C LYS A 143 -18.24 6.75 -11.27
N GLY A 144 -17.49 6.35 -12.31
CA GLY A 144 -17.47 7.04 -13.59
C GLY A 144 -18.86 7.04 -14.24
N LYS A 145 -19.25 8.19 -14.81
CA LYS A 145 -20.55 8.39 -15.47
C LYS A 145 -20.42 8.72 -16.97
N ASP A 146 -19.22 8.55 -17.53
CA ASP A 146 -18.82 8.93 -18.88
C ASP A 146 -19.17 10.39 -19.21
N TYR A 147 -19.24 10.72 -20.51
CA TYR A 147 -19.61 12.05 -20.98
C TYR A 147 -21.06 12.38 -20.58
N LYS A 148 -21.24 13.49 -19.87
CA LYS A 148 -22.54 14.00 -19.41
C LYS A 148 -22.81 15.39 -19.96
N GLY A 149 -24.04 15.65 -20.37
CA GLY A 149 -24.48 17.00 -20.74
C GLY A 149 -24.57 17.92 -19.52
N VAL A 150 -24.49 19.24 -19.75
CA VAL A 150 -24.42 20.31 -18.73
C VAL A 150 -25.45 20.15 -17.60
N THR A 151 -26.70 19.82 -17.93
CA THR A 151 -27.78 19.64 -16.96
C THR A 151 -27.54 18.49 -15.99
N SER A 152 -26.94 17.38 -16.45
CA SER A 152 -26.70 16.22 -15.57
C SER A 152 -25.37 16.29 -14.82
N HIS A 153 -24.42 17.09 -15.32
CA HIS A 153 -23.12 17.27 -14.69
C HIS A 153 -23.16 18.39 -13.64
N TRP A 154 -23.74 19.53 -14.01
CA TRP A 154 -23.81 20.75 -13.20
C TRP A 154 -25.19 21.02 -12.60
N HIS A 155 -26.17 20.14 -12.84
CA HIS A 155 -27.53 20.31 -12.33
C HIS A 155 -28.21 21.62 -12.77
N THR A 156 -27.84 22.14 -13.95
CA THR A 156 -28.45 23.38 -14.48
C THR A 156 -29.93 23.17 -14.83
N ARG A 157 -30.73 24.23 -14.68
CA ARG A 157 -32.16 24.19 -15.07
C ARG A 157 -32.28 23.95 -16.58
N LYS A 158 -33.14 23.02 -16.99
CA LYS A 158 -33.48 22.81 -18.41
C LYS A 158 -34.18 24.04 -18.96
N LEU A 159 -33.84 24.43 -20.18
CA LEU A 159 -34.50 25.54 -20.87
C LEU A 159 -35.99 25.22 -21.10
N PRO A 160 -36.87 26.23 -21.03
CA PRO A 160 -38.28 26.05 -21.32
C PRO A 160 -38.48 25.66 -22.79
N HIS A 161 -39.45 24.80 -23.05
CA HIS A 161 -39.83 24.42 -24.40
C HIS A 161 -40.49 25.61 -25.11
N LYS A 162 -40.16 25.86 -26.39
CA LYS A 162 -40.92 26.78 -27.24
C LYS A 162 -41.97 25.98 -28.00
N ILE A 163 -43.25 26.31 -27.80
CA ILE A 163 -44.34 25.79 -28.64
C ILE A 163 -44.21 26.51 -29.99
N GLN A 164 -44.16 25.75 -31.08
CA GLN A 164 -44.12 26.27 -32.44
C GLN A 164 -45.54 26.47 -32.97
#